data_AF-A0A3D2AZ41-F1
#
_entry.id   AF-A0A3D2AZ41-F1
#
_cell.length_a   1.000
_cell.length_b   1.000
_cell.length_c   1.000
_cell.angle_alpha   90.00
_cell.angle_beta   90.00
_cell.angle_gamma   90.00
#
_symmetry.space_group_name_H-M   'P 1'
#
loop_
_entity.id
_entity.type
_entity.pdbx_description
1 polymer ?
#
loop_
_entity_poly.entity_id
_entity_poly.type
_entity_poly.pdbx_seq_one_letter_code
_entity_poly.pdbx_strand_id
1 'polypeptide(L)' 'DTHNHKIRRIGLTTEGVSTIAGVKQKGFRDGNFADARFNEPRGISIAGDKIFVADTKNNAVRVLDVTNQVVTTLNVDF' A
#
# COMPACT_ATOMS: atom_id res chain seq x y z
N ASP A 1 6.22 -3.15 5.03
CA ASP A 1 7.60 -3.68 4.83
C ASP A 1 8.40 -2.59 4.14
N THR A 2 8.87 -1.64 4.95
CA THR A 2 9.27 -0.29 4.53
C THR A 2 10.40 -0.29 3.51
N HIS A 3 11.48 -1.03 3.76
CA HIS A 3 12.65 -1.07 2.88
C HIS A 3 12.49 -1.97 1.65
N ASN A 4 11.45 -2.82 1.64
CA ASN A 4 11.07 -3.57 0.44
C ASN A 4 9.97 -2.86 -0.38
N HIS A 5 9.51 -1.68 0.08
CA HIS A 5 8.51 -0.84 -0.58
C HIS A 5 7.18 -1.57 -0.83
N LYS A 6 6.79 -2.41 0.13
CA LYS A 6 5.63 -3.32 0.03
C LYS A 6 4.70 -3.23 1.22
N ILE A 7 3.42 -3.46 0.95
CA ILE A 7 2.40 -3.76 1.96
C ILE A 7 2.23 -5.27 2.03
N ARG A 8 2.34 -5.83 3.24
CA ARG A 8 2.37 -7.28 3.48
C ARG A 8 1.19 -7.71 4.33
N ARG A 9 0.66 -8.90 4.04
CA ARG A 9 -0.33 -9.59 4.87
C ARG A 9 0.36 -10.71 5.64
N ILE A 10 0.09 -10.79 6.93
CA ILE A 10 0.51 -11.92 7.78
C ILE A 10 -0.72 -12.79 8.02
N GLY A 11 -0.63 -14.07 7.68
CA GLY A 11 -1.63 -15.06 8.06
C GLY A 11 -1.46 -15.41 9.53
N LEU A 12 -2.52 -15.23 10.33
CA LEU A 12 -2.49 -15.56 11.76
C LEU A 12 -2.80 -17.04 12.04
N THR A 13 -3.54 -17.68 11.12
CA THR A 13 -3.92 -19.11 11.21
C THR A 13 -3.18 -19.98 10.21
N THR A 14 -2.67 -19.37 9.15
CA THR A 14 -1.80 -20.00 8.17
C THR A 14 -0.44 -19.34 8.32
N GLU A 15 0.55 -20.05 8.83
CA GLU A 15 1.91 -19.52 8.94
C GLU A 15 2.37 -19.04 7.56
N GLY A 16 2.45 -17.72 7.35
CA GLY A 16 2.79 -17.18 6.04
C GLY A 16 2.71 -15.67 5.90
N VAL A 17 3.62 -15.11 5.09
CA VAL A 17 3.65 -13.69 4.74
C VAL A 17 3.48 -13.52 3.24
N SER A 18 2.40 -12.87 2.82
CA SER A 18 2.13 -12.56 1.41
C SER A 18 2.28 -11.07 1.13
N THR A 19 2.45 -10.70 -0.15
CA THR A 19 2.41 -9.30 -0.58
C THR A 19 0.98 -8.96 -0.96
N ILE A 20 0.43 -7.87 -0.42
CA ILE A 20 -0.87 -7.34 -0.86
C ILE A 20 -0.64 -6.46 -2.10
N ALA A 21 0.22 -5.45 -1.97
CA ALA A 21 0.54 -4.50 -3.02
C ALA A 21 1.99 -4.03 -2.95
N GLY A 22 2.53 -3.61 -4.09
CA GLY A 22 3.86 -3.02 -4.20
C GLY A 22 4.90 -3.94 -4.83
N VAL A 23 5.87 -3.34 -5.52
CA VAL A 23 7.05 -3.99 -6.08
C VAL A 23 8.32 -3.63 -5.32
N LYS A 24 9.41 -4.38 -5.54
CA LYS A 24 10.71 -4.11 -4.88
C LYS A 24 11.32 -2.77 -5.29
N GLN A 25 10.96 -2.22 -6.44
CA GLN A 25 11.46 -0.93 -6.90
C GLN A 25 10.67 0.21 -6.26
N LYS A 26 11.36 1.11 -5.55
CA LYS A 26 10.73 2.35 -5.05
C LYS A 26 10.18 3.21 -6.18
N GLY A 27 9.14 3.97 -5.89
CA GLY A 27 8.62 4.99 -6.79
C GLY A 27 7.25 5.49 -6.35
N PHE A 28 6.67 6.36 -7.17
CA PHE A 28 5.34 6.92 -6.97
C PHE A 28 4.48 6.57 -8.18
N ARG A 29 3.66 5.53 -8.05
CA ARG A 29 2.78 5.05 -9.12
C ARG A 29 1.53 4.42 -8.55
N ASP A 30 0.38 4.93 -8.97
CA ASP A 30 -0.95 4.32 -8.77
C ASP A 30 -1.20 3.21 -9.79
N GLY A 31 -2.25 2.41 -9.55
CA GLY A 31 -2.63 1.30 -10.43
C GLY A 31 -3.03 0.05 -9.65
N ASN A 32 -3.08 -1.10 -10.32
CA ASN A 32 -3.36 -2.37 -9.64
C ASN A 32 -2.27 -2.69 -8.59
N PHE A 33 -2.59 -3.60 -7.67
CA PHE A 33 -1.69 -3.98 -6.57
C PHE A 33 -0.29 -4.46 -7.02
N ALA A 34 -0.19 -5.13 -8.18
CA ALA A 34 1.07 -5.67 -8.69
C ALA A 34 1.97 -4.61 -9.33
N ASP A 35 1.41 -3.51 -9.84
CA ASP A 35 2.12 -2.45 -10.54
C ASP A 35 2.35 -1.19 -9.68
N ALA A 36 1.54 -1.01 -8.62
CA ALA A 36 1.65 0.11 -7.71
C ALA A 36 3.06 0.17 -7.09
N ARG A 37 3.57 1.39 -6.91
CA ARG A 37 4.89 1.65 -6.32
C ARG A 37 4.76 2.53 -5.10
N PHE A 38 5.48 2.16 -4.06
CA PHE A 38 5.63 2.91 -2.82
C PHE A 38 7.10 3.34 -2.65
N ASN A 39 7.36 4.23 -1.71
CA ASN A 39 8.69 4.69 -1.34
C ASN A 39 8.76 4.85 0.19
N GLU A 40 9.34 3.82 0.81
CA GLU A 40 9.46 3.70 2.28
C GLU A 40 8.14 3.97 3.03
N PRO A 41 7.07 3.18 2.79
CA PRO A 41 5.83 3.34 3.55
C PRO A 41 6.05 2.97 5.03
N ARG A 42 5.61 3.82 5.96
CA ARG A 42 5.89 3.67 7.41
C ARG A 42 4.68 3.34 8.28
N GLY A 43 3.51 3.83 7.91
CA GLY A 43 2.28 3.66 8.69
C GLY A 43 1.16 3.12 7.83
N ILE A 44 0.27 2.35 8.45
CA ILE A 44 -0.97 1.86 7.82
C ILE A 44 -2.15 2.02 8.79
N SER A 45 -3.35 2.22 8.25
CA SER A 45 -4.62 2.17 8.98
C SER A 45 -5.70 1.58 8.07
N ILE A 46 -6.79 1.09 8.65
CA ILE A 46 -7.88 0.43 7.92
C ILE A 46 -9.21 1.11 8.27
N ALA A 47 -10.03 1.39 7.27
CA ALA A 47 -11.42 1.79 7.45
C ALA A 47 -12.30 1.18 6.35
N GLY A 48 -13.18 0.25 6.73
CA GLY A 48 -13.94 -0.56 5.77
C GLY A 48 -13.02 -1.34 4.83
N ASP A 49 -13.32 -1.30 3.53
CA ASP A 49 -12.54 -1.97 2.48
C ASP A 49 -11.37 -1.14 1.96
N LYS A 50 -10.86 -0.21 2.78
CA LYS A 50 -9.72 0.65 2.42
C LYS A 50 -8.60 0.53 3.44
N ILE A 51 -7.38 0.37 2.92
CA ILE A 51 -6.14 0.50 3.70
C ILE A 51 -5.48 1.80 3.32
N PHE A 52 -5.30 2.69 4.29
CA PHE A 52 -4.59 3.94 4.15
C PHE A 52 -3.13 3.72 4.51
N VAL A 53 -2.22 4.23 3.68
CA VAL A 53 -0.78 4.04 3.82
C VAL A 53 -0.09 5.40 3.81
N ALA A 54 0.72 5.66 4.83
CA ALA A 54 1.64 6.79 4.85
C ALA A 54 2.88 6.44 4.02
N ASP A 55 2.91 6.89 2.76
CA ASP A 55 3.98 6.64 1.79
C ASP A 55 5.08 7.71 1.92
N THR A 56 5.84 7.60 3.01
CA THR A 56 6.57 8.71 3.62
C THR A 56 7.55 9.41 2.68
N LYS A 57 8.31 8.69 1.85
CA LYS A 57 9.28 9.33 0.93
C LYS A 57 8.66 9.85 -0.36
N ASN A 58 7.38 9.56 -0.61
CA ASN A 58 6.60 10.18 -1.66
C ASN A 58 5.77 11.38 -1.15
N ASN A 59 5.82 11.68 0.16
CA ASN A 59 5.01 12.73 0.79
C ASN A 59 3.50 12.58 0.50
N ALA A 60 3.01 11.35 0.43
CA ALA A 60 1.65 11.05 0.01
C ALA A 60 0.93 10.10 0.97
N VAL A 61 -0.40 10.22 1.03
CA VAL A 61 -1.27 9.19 1.59
C VAL A 61 -1.80 8.36 0.43
N ARG A 62 -1.58 7.05 0.48
CA ARG A 62 -2.04 6.09 -0.53
C ARG A 62 -3.21 5.32 0.01
N VAL A 63 -4.15 4.97 -0.85
CA VAL A 63 -5.36 4.22 -0.53
C VAL A 63 -5.35 2.94 -1.35
N LEU A 64 -5.30 1.80 -0.67
CA LEU A 64 -5.54 0.49 -1.27
C LEU A 64 -7.03 0.21 -1.12
N ASP A 65 -7.75 0.13 -2.24
CA ASP A 65 -9.09 -0.42 -2.30
C ASP A 65 -8.96 -1.94 -2.43
N VAL A 66 -9.35 -2.67 -1.37
CA VAL A 66 -9.16 -4.13 -1.32
C VAL A 66 -10.20 -4.86 -2.18
N THR A 67 -11.35 -4.24 -2.44
CA THR A 67 -12.43 -4.79 -3.26
C THR A 67 -12.04 -4.74 -4.74
N ASN A 68 -11.55 -3.59 -5.21
CA ASN A 68 -11.16 -3.39 -6.60
C ASN A 68 -9.69 -3.73 -6.89
N GLN A 69 -8.90 -4.03 -5.86
CA GLN A 69 -7.47 -4.34 -5.93
C GLN A 69 -6.62 -3.26 -6.62
N VAL A 70 -6.92 -2.00 -6.31
CA VAL A 70 -6.22 -0.83 -6.85
C VAL A 70 -5.65 0.06 -5.75
N VAL A 71 -4.51 0.66 -6.05
CA VAL A 71 -3.87 1.71 -5.26
C VAL A 71 -4.11 3.05 -5.95
N THR A 72 -4.59 4.02 -5.17
CA THR A 72 -4.75 5.40 -5.58
C THR A 72 -4.06 6.33 -4.60
N THR A 73 -3.75 7.55 -5.03
CA THR A 73 -3.31 8.63 -4.15
C THR A 73 -4.53 9.37 -3.62
N LEU A 74 -4.58 9.58 -2.30
CA LEU A 74 -5.64 10.36 -1.68
C LEU A 74 -5.47 11.83 -2.06
N ASN A 75 -6.39 12.33 -2.88
CA ASN A 75 -6.58 13.76 -3.11
C ASN A 75 -7.73 14.24 -2.23
N VAL A 76 -7.54 15.38 -1.57
CA VAL A 76 -8.56 16.05 -0.77
C VAL A 76 -8.68 17.45 -1.33
N ASP A 77 -9.78 17.68 -2.05
CA ASP A 77 -10.16 19.02 -2.48
C ASP A 77 -10.98 19.64 -1.34
N PHE A 78 -10.65 20.88 -0.98
CA PHE A 78 -11.37 21.69 0.01
C PHE A 78 -12.24 22.73 -0.70
#